data_AF-A0A7R6QGT6-F1
#
_entry.id   AF-A0A7R6QGT6-F1
#
_cell.length_a   1.000
_cell.length_b   1.000
_cell.length_c   1.000
_cell.angle_alpha   90.00
_cell.angle_beta   90.00
_cell.angle_gamma   90.00
#
_symmetry.space_group_name_H-M   'P 1'
#
loop_
_entity.id
_entity.type
_entity.pdbx_description
1 polymer ?
#
loop_
_entity_poly.entity_id
_entity_poly.type
_entity_poly.pdbx_seq_one_letter_code
_entity_poly.pdbx_strand_id
1 'polypeptide(L)' 'MSLQGDVCVVTGACGFLGERLVRLLLEEDKLTEIRMLDIHIRPQL' A
#
# COMPACT_ATOMS: atom_id res chain seq x y z
N MET A 1 -18.71 0.00 12.45
CA MET A 1 -17.39 0.60 12.74
C MET A 1 -17.01 1.44 11.53
N SER A 2 -16.95 2.77 11.68
CA SER A 2 -16.40 3.63 10.63
C SER A 2 -14.88 3.50 10.71
N LEU A 3 -14.24 2.96 9.67
CA LEU A 3 -12.79 2.99 9.52
C LEU A 3 -12.38 4.46 9.30
N GLN A 4 -12.29 5.23 10.38
CA GLN A 4 -11.73 6.58 10.35
C GLN A 4 -10.20 6.45 10.42
N GLY A 5 -9.55 6.65 9.28
CA GLY A 5 -8.11 6.80 9.19
C GLY A 5 -7.67 6.98 7.74
N ASP A 6 -6.36 7.10 7.53
CA ASP A 6 -5.85 7.49 6.22
C ASP A 6 -5.90 6.31 5.24
N VAL A 7 -6.22 6.62 3.98
CA VAL A 7 -6.22 5.67 2.87
C VAL A 7 -5.15 6.12 1.88
N CYS A 8 -4.19 5.25 1.60
CA CYS A 8 -3.10 5.53 0.66
C CYS A 8 -3.23 4.66 -0.60
N VAL A 9 -3.06 5.28 -1.77
CA VAL A 9 -2.91 4.56 -3.04
C VAL A 9 -1.43 4.61 -3.44
N VAL A 10 -0.81 3.45 -3.59
CA VAL A 10 0.56 3.33 -4.09
C VAL A 10 0.53 2.92 -5.56
N THR A 11 1.03 3.78 -6.44
CA THR A 11 1.20 3.48 -7.87
C THR A 11 2.57 2.88 -8.15
N GLY A 12 2.67 1.92 -9.06
CA GLY A 12 3.94 1.20 -9.28
C GLY A 12 4.31 0.33 -8.06
N ALA A 13 3.29 -0.14 -7.32
CA ALA A 13 3.43 -0.83 -6.04
C ALA A 13 4.20 -2.16 -6.12
N CYS A 14 4.28 -2.76 -7.30
CA CYS A 14 5.03 -3.99 -7.55
C CYS A 14 6.44 -3.72 -8.09
N GLY A 15 6.86 -2.45 -8.26
CA GLY A 15 8.22 -2.08 -8.62
C GLY A 15 9.18 -2.06 -7.42
N PHE A 16 10.47 -1.80 -7.69
CA PHE A 16 11.53 -1.79 -6.67
C PHE A 16 11.21 -0.86 -5.48
N LEU A 17 10.83 0.39 -5.76
CA LEU A 17 10.49 1.35 -4.70
C LEU A 17 9.09 1.10 -4.14
N GLY A 18 8.12 0.74 -4.99
CA GLY A 18 6.74 0.51 -4.59
C GLY A 18 6.63 -0.59 -3.54
N GLU A 19 7.33 -1.71 -3.73
CA GLU A 19 7.31 -2.84 -2.80
C GLU A 19 7.90 -2.45 -1.44
N ARG A 20 9.02 -1.71 -1.44
CA ARG A 20 9.62 -1.20 -0.20
C ARG A 20 8.74 -0.17 0.49
N LEU A 21 8.11 0.72 -0.27
CA LEU A 21 7.22 1.75 0.26
C LEU A 21 5.99 1.12 0.92
N VAL A 22 5.36 0.13 0.28
CA VAL A 22 4.22 -0.61 0.86
C VAL A 22 4.62 -1.24 2.20
N ARG A 23 5.82 -1.85 2.29
CA ARG A 23 6.31 -2.43 3.54
C ARG A 23 6.50 -1.40 4.65
N LEU A 24 6.98 -0.20 4.33
CA LEU A 24 7.11 0.88 5.32
C LEU A 24 5.73 1.42 5.74
N LEU A 25 4.80 1.58 4.79
CA LEU A 25 3.44 2.04 5.07
C LEU A 25 2.63 1.06 5.93
N LEU A 26 2.95 -0.24 5.89
CA LEU A 26 2.34 -1.24 6.79
C LEU A 26 2.74 -1.05 8.26
N GLU A 27 3.82 -0.31 8.54
CA GLU A 27 4.27 0.00 9.91
C GLU A 27 3.63 1.29 10.46
N GLU A 28 2.82 2.02 9.66
CA GLU A 28 2.21 3.30 10.03
C GLU A 28 0.85 3.14 10.74
N ASP A 29 0.77 3.49 12.01
CA ASP A 29 -0.43 3.32 12.87
C ASP A 29 -1.68 4.09 12.40
N LYS A 30 -1.49 5.18 11.65
CA LYS A 30 -2.61 6.04 11.19
C LYS A 30 -3.25 5.54 9.90
N LEU A 31 -2.57 4.63 9.20
CA LEU A 31 -2.99 4.16 7.90
C LEU A 31 -3.95 2.99 8.07
N THR A 32 -5.17 3.15 7.57
CA THR A 32 -6.22 2.13 7.71
C THR A 32 -6.36 1.25 6.48
N GLU A 33 -5.91 1.74 5.32
CA GLU A 33 -5.99 1.01 4.06
C GLU A 33 -4.84 1.40 3.13
N ILE A 34 -4.19 0.39 2.54
CA ILE A 34 -3.25 0.56 1.42
C ILE A 34 -3.89 -0.07 0.19
N ARG A 35 -4.04 0.73 -0.88
CA ARG A 35 -4.46 0.25 -2.19
C ARG A 35 -3.26 0.23 -3.12
N MET A 36 -2.96 -0.95 -3.66
CA MET A 36 -1.87 -1.12 -4.60
C MET A 36 -2.39 -1.02 -6.04
N LEU A 37 -1.80 -0.13 -6.82
CA LEU A 37 -2.05 -0.01 -8.26
C LEU A 37 -0.74 -0.25 -9.01
N ASP A 38 -0.74 -1.23 -9.90
CA ASP A 38 0.40 -1.51 -10.77
C ASP A 38 -0.10 -2.02 -12.13
N ILE A 39 0.71 -1.80 -13.16
CA ILE A 39 0.51 -2.39 -14.49
C ILE A 39 0.77 -3.91 -14.45
N HIS A 40 1.61 -4.37 -13.52
CA HIS A 40 1.94 -5.77 -13.31
C HIS A 40 1.57 -6.19 -11.89
N ILE A 41 0.32 -6.59 -11.68
CA ILE A 41 -0.13 -7.12 -10.39
C ILE A 41 0.55 -8.47 -10.12
N ARG A 42 1.38 -8.52 -9.08
CA ARG A 42 1.91 -9.78 -8.51
C ARG A 42 1.08 -10.12 -7.27
N PRO A 43 0.23 -11.16 -7.30
CA PRO A 43 -0.66 -11.48 -6.18
C PRO A 43 0.05 -11.99 -4.92
N GLN A 44 1.37 -12.22 -4.99
CA GLN A 44 2.18 -12.71 -3.88
C GLN A 44 2.87 -11.52 -3.18
N LEU A 45 2.49 -11.28 -1.93
CA LEU A 45 3.00 -10.24 -1.04
C LEU A 45 3.81 -10.88 0.09
#